data_AF-A0AAW2PEB7-F1
#
_entry.id   AF-A0AAW2PEB7-F1
#
_cell.length_a   1.000
_cell.length_b   1.000
_cell.length_c   1.000
_cell.angle_alpha   90.00
_cell.angle_beta   90.00
_cell.angle_gamma   90.00
#
_symmetry.space_group_name_H-M   'P 1'
#
loop_
_entity.id
_entity.type
_entity.pdbx_description
1 polymer ?
#
loop_
_entity_poly.entity_id
_entity_poly.type
_entity_poly.pdbx_seq_one_letter_code
_entity_poly.pdbx_strand_id
1 'polypeptide(L)'
;MEISEEAVIVNSSRLKSVVWNDFDRVKKGETFAAICRHCKRILSGSSTSGTSHLRNHLIRCRRRSNHDITQLLTRGKRKQSTLALTNFSYNQAPVKNEVVTVASTNLEQVLKVGNINTGSVNFDYRRSQLDLARMIIMHGYPLGMVDDIGFKTFVRNLQPLFDLVTVSEVEADCMEIYKKEKQRVYEELDKLPGKVSLTVDRWATNGGTEYLCLIAHYIDDSWELKKKILNFLVVDPTQAEDSLSELVMTSLRNWDIDRKLFSLTIDNHSTYDKIVCRIRDQLCGIINKVRETIGYVKGSQGTQEKFNEIVQLLGINWQKGLFIDNPFRWNSTYMMLEAALEYKEAFPQLQEHDPGFSMCPSGLDWDRLRAITSILKFFHEVSNVFVGRKHITANSYFAEICDIHLQLIEWCQKSDDFISSLALKLKSKFDEYWKKCSLIMAIAAILDPRFKMKLVEYYYPQIYGDSAPDCIDIVSNCMRALYSGHAIYSPLAAHGQSSASESSGGIVKDRLTGLTDSSMKLHLAKTQNQT
;
A
#
# COMPACT_ATOMS: atom_id res chain seq x y z
N MET A 1 23.84 -41.45 10.61
CA MET A 1 25.05 -42.09 10.06
C MET A 1 26.23 -41.31 10.60
N GLU A 2 26.84 -41.83 11.67
CA GLU A 2 28.03 -41.24 12.28
C GLU A 2 29.22 -41.35 11.32
N ILE A 3 30.11 -40.36 11.34
CA ILE A 3 31.29 -40.33 10.47
C ILE A 3 32.45 -40.95 11.24
N SER A 4 32.86 -42.17 10.88
CA SER A 4 34.13 -42.75 11.33
C SER A 4 35.33 -42.07 10.63
N GLU A 5 36.49 -42.13 11.28
CA GLU A 5 37.71 -41.34 11.02
C GLU A 5 38.44 -41.63 9.68
N GLU A 6 37.94 -42.50 8.80
CA GLU A 6 38.62 -42.88 7.54
C GLU A 6 38.08 -42.15 6.28
N ALA A 7 37.45 -40.99 6.42
CA ALA A 7 36.77 -40.33 5.30
C ALA A 7 37.70 -39.36 4.53
N VAL A 8 38.05 -39.70 3.28
CA VAL A 8 38.94 -38.87 2.43
C VAL A 8 38.14 -37.85 1.62
N ILE A 9 38.48 -36.56 1.76
CA ILE A 9 37.89 -35.45 0.98
C ILE A 9 38.43 -35.50 -0.45
N VAL A 10 37.54 -35.59 -1.43
CA VAL A 10 37.88 -35.63 -2.86
C VAL A 10 37.69 -34.25 -3.46
N ASN A 11 38.73 -33.74 -4.13
CA ASN A 11 38.69 -32.40 -4.75
C ASN A 11 37.58 -32.33 -5.83
N SER A 12 36.66 -31.37 -5.69
CA SER A 12 35.46 -31.24 -6.51
C SER A 12 35.66 -30.47 -7.82
N SER A 13 36.89 -30.02 -8.13
CA SER A 13 37.23 -29.21 -9.30
C SER A 13 36.94 -29.84 -10.67
N ARG A 14 36.66 -31.15 -10.73
CA ARG A 14 36.27 -31.89 -11.95
C ARG A 14 34.76 -32.07 -12.13
N LEU A 15 33.92 -31.59 -11.21
CA LEU A 15 32.46 -31.78 -11.26
C LEU A 15 31.78 -30.58 -11.94
N LYS A 16 30.96 -30.86 -12.96
CA LYS A 16 30.38 -29.83 -13.85
C LYS A 16 29.24 -28.99 -13.25
N SER A 17 28.63 -29.42 -12.15
CA SER A 17 27.45 -28.74 -11.56
C SER A 17 27.85 -27.73 -10.50
N VAL A 18 27.36 -26.50 -10.62
CA VAL A 18 27.62 -25.37 -9.72
C VAL A 18 27.25 -25.67 -8.25
N VAL A 19 26.34 -26.62 -8.04
CA VAL A 19 25.90 -27.08 -6.72
C VAL A 19 27.09 -27.55 -5.86
N TRP A 20 28.15 -28.08 -6.46
CA TRP A 20 29.34 -28.56 -5.73
C TRP A 20 30.17 -27.46 -5.07
N ASN A 21 29.90 -26.17 -5.34
CA ASN A 21 30.50 -25.06 -4.59
C ASN A 21 30.05 -25.05 -3.12
N ASP A 22 28.87 -25.61 -2.84
CA ASP A 22 28.24 -25.63 -1.52
C ASP A 22 28.34 -27.00 -0.81
N PHE A 23 29.04 -27.98 -1.39
CA PHE A 23 29.18 -29.33 -0.83
C PHE A 23 30.61 -29.85 -0.87
N ASP A 24 31.01 -30.57 0.17
CA ASP A 24 32.23 -31.35 0.21
C ASP A 24 31.93 -32.79 -0.20
N ARG A 25 32.63 -33.30 -1.23
CA ARG A 25 32.48 -34.68 -1.67
C ARG A 25 33.49 -35.56 -0.94
N VAL A 26 33.00 -36.59 -0.27
CA VAL A 26 33.81 -37.48 0.56
C VAL A 26 33.63 -38.92 0.09
N LYS A 27 34.72 -39.67 -0.03
CA LYS A 27 34.69 -41.09 -0.37
C LYS A 27 34.67 -41.92 0.92
N LYS A 28 33.71 -42.83 1.03
CA LYS A 28 33.63 -43.84 2.10
C LYS A 28 33.48 -45.23 1.47
N GLY A 29 34.58 -45.98 1.45
CA GLY A 29 34.64 -47.27 0.73
C GLY A 29 34.37 -47.10 -0.76
N GLU A 30 33.42 -47.85 -1.30
CA GLU A 30 32.98 -47.76 -2.71
C GLU A 30 31.94 -46.65 -2.97
N THR A 31 31.45 -46.00 -1.91
CA THR A 31 30.37 -45.01 -2.02
C THR A 31 30.87 -43.57 -1.86
N PHE A 32 30.19 -42.65 -2.54
CA PHE A 32 30.47 -41.22 -2.45
C PHE A 32 29.34 -40.50 -1.72
N ALA A 33 29.71 -39.68 -0.74
CA ALA A 33 28.80 -38.81 0.00
C ALA A 33 29.06 -37.34 -0.34
N ALA A 34 28.00 -36.53 -0.33
CA ALA A 34 28.04 -35.08 -0.46
C ALA A 34 27.62 -34.44 0.87
N ILE A 35 28.52 -33.70 1.51
CA ILE A 35 28.29 -33.05 2.80
C ILE A 35 28.03 -31.57 2.56
N CYS A 36 26.87 -31.06 2.95
CA CYS A 36 26.55 -29.64 2.77
C CYS A 36 27.47 -28.76 3.64
N ARG A 37 28.10 -27.75 3.04
CA ARG A 37 29.00 -26.83 3.76
C ARG A 37 28.27 -25.98 4.81
N HIS A 38 26.97 -25.73 4.61
CA HIS A 38 26.14 -24.83 5.43
C HIS A 38 25.51 -25.53 6.64
N CYS A 39 24.86 -26.68 6.44
CA CYS A 39 24.16 -27.39 7.51
C CYS A 39 24.80 -28.72 7.92
N LYS A 40 25.90 -29.13 7.25
CA LYS A 40 26.62 -30.39 7.47
C LYS A 40 25.79 -31.66 7.25
N ARG A 41 24.60 -31.55 6.64
CA ARG A 41 23.79 -32.71 6.24
C ARG A 41 24.49 -33.52 5.15
N ILE A 42 24.46 -34.85 5.30
CA ILE A 42 25.08 -35.81 4.38
C ILE A 42 24.01 -36.29 3.38
N LEU A 43 24.32 -36.23 2.10
CA LEU A 43 23.49 -36.67 0.97
C LEU A 43 24.31 -37.60 0.05
N SER A 44 23.65 -38.28 -0.89
CA SER A 44 24.36 -39.08 -1.91
C SER A 44 25.21 -38.18 -2.81
N GLY A 45 26.49 -38.52 -2.94
CA GLY A 45 27.45 -37.90 -3.86
C GLY A 45 27.85 -38.80 -5.03
N SER A 46 27.05 -39.84 -5.31
CA SER A 46 27.28 -40.74 -6.45
C SER A 46 27.12 -39.99 -7.77
N SER A 47 27.97 -40.32 -8.76
CA SER A 47 27.86 -39.79 -10.13
C SER A 47 26.59 -40.25 -10.84
N THR A 48 25.98 -41.35 -10.41
CA THR A 48 24.74 -41.91 -10.99
C THR A 48 23.45 -41.26 -10.48
N SER A 49 23.50 -40.49 -9.39
CA SER A 49 22.30 -39.92 -8.75
C SER A 49 21.91 -38.52 -9.27
N GLY A 50 22.65 -37.94 -10.22
CA GLY A 50 22.44 -36.55 -10.67
C GLY A 50 22.75 -35.51 -9.57
N THR A 51 22.32 -34.25 -9.75
CA THR A 51 22.54 -33.17 -8.74
C THR A 51 21.26 -32.47 -8.27
N SER A 52 20.09 -32.91 -8.73
CA SER A 52 18.80 -32.29 -8.42
C SER A 52 18.44 -32.37 -6.93
N HIS A 53 18.74 -33.48 -6.25
CA HIS A 53 18.51 -33.64 -4.81
C HIS A 53 19.44 -32.74 -3.97
N LEU A 54 20.66 -32.50 -4.44
CA LEU A 54 21.60 -31.56 -3.80
C LEU A 54 21.11 -30.11 -3.98
N ARG A 55 20.59 -29.74 -5.16
CA ARG A 55 19.96 -28.43 -5.40
C ARG A 55 18.71 -28.23 -4.54
N ASN A 56 17.81 -29.22 -4.50
CA ASN A 56 16.60 -29.19 -3.68
C ASN A 56 16.93 -29.08 -2.19
N HIS A 57 18.04 -29.68 -1.76
CA HIS A 57 18.56 -29.48 -0.41
C HIS A 57 19.02 -28.04 -0.18
N LEU A 58 19.78 -27.42 -1.10
CA LEU A 58 20.23 -26.02 -0.94
C LEU A 58 19.06 -25.03 -0.83
N ILE A 59 18.00 -25.23 -1.62
CA ILE A 59 16.77 -24.42 -1.56
C ILE A 59 16.12 -24.50 -0.17
N ARG A 60 16.19 -25.65 0.49
CA ARG A 60 15.58 -25.92 1.80
C ARG A 60 16.57 -25.83 2.97
N CYS A 61 17.82 -25.49 2.72
CA CYS A 61 18.88 -25.53 3.73
C CYS A 61 18.76 -24.30 4.64
N ARG A 62 18.14 -24.47 5.82
CA ARG A 62 17.89 -23.42 6.83
C ARG A 62 19.13 -22.62 7.28
N ARG A 63 20.35 -23.12 7.05
CA ARG A 63 21.61 -22.44 7.38
C ARG A 63 22.31 -21.78 6.19
N ARG A 64 21.73 -21.88 4.99
CA ARG A 64 22.20 -21.16 3.80
C ARG A 64 21.59 -19.76 3.81
N SER A 65 22.44 -18.73 3.84
CA SER A 65 22.03 -17.35 3.59
C SER A 65 21.60 -17.24 2.12
N ASN A 66 20.30 -17.07 1.86
CA ASN A 66 19.83 -16.73 0.50
C ASN A 66 20.18 -15.26 0.21
N HIS A 67 20.93 -15.03 -0.87
CA HIS A 67 21.28 -13.68 -1.30
C HIS A 67 20.13 -13.09 -2.12
N ASP A 68 19.34 -12.24 -1.48
CA ASP A 68 18.49 -11.21 -2.09
C ASP A 68 19.38 -10.10 -2.70
N ILE A 69 18.85 -9.22 -3.57
CA ILE A 69 19.60 -8.22 -4.40
C ILE A 69 20.35 -7.18 -3.54
N THR A 70 21.44 -7.60 -2.90
CA THR A 70 22.37 -6.72 -2.18
C THR A 70 23.82 -7.24 -2.30
N GLN A 71 24.09 -8.16 -3.23
CA GLN A 71 25.43 -8.70 -3.46
C GLN A 71 26.01 -8.40 -4.85
N LEU A 72 25.70 -7.22 -5.39
CA LEU A 72 26.53 -6.61 -6.43
C LEU A 72 27.45 -5.51 -5.90
N LEU A 73 27.33 -5.06 -4.63
CA LEU A 73 28.06 -3.86 -4.18
C LEU A 73 28.92 -3.95 -2.91
N THR A 74 29.05 -5.08 -2.22
CA THR A 74 29.96 -5.12 -1.06
C THR A 74 30.57 -6.51 -0.82
N ARG A 75 31.70 -6.77 -1.47
CA ARG A 75 32.67 -7.78 -1.02
C ARG A 75 33.69 -7.09 -0.10
N GLY A 76 33.39 -7.06 1.20
CA GLY A 76 34.28 -6.53 2.24
C GLY A 76 34.13 -7.31 3.53
N LYS A 77 35.24 -7.77 4.09
CA LYS A 77 35.33 -8.69 5.24
C LYS A 77 35.03 -7.98 6.58
N ARG A 78 34.32 -8.71 7.46
CA ARG A 78 34.62 -9.04 8.90
C ARG A 78 33.67 -8.56 10.02
N LYS A 79 33.46 -9.57 10.89
CA LYS A 79 33.29 -9.65 12.36
C LYS A 79 32.03 -9.08 13.02
N GLN A 80 31.14 -10.02 13.35
CA GLN A 80 30.11 -9.93 14.38
C GLN A 80 30.72 -9.66 15.77
N SER A 81 30.17 -8.67 16.47
CA SER A 81 30.05 -8.69 17.93
C SER A 81 28.57 -8.58 18.28
N THR A 82 28.12 -9.41 19.22
CA THR A 82 26.74 -9.49 19.67
C THR A 82 26.56 -8.58 20.87
N LEU A 83 25.63 -7.61 20.80
CA LEU A 83 25.11 -6.93 21.98
C LEU A 83 23.58 -6.83 21.89
N ALA A 84 22.93 -7.18 23.01
CA ALA A 84 21.49 -7.21 23.17
C ALA A 84 20.91 -5.79 23.22
N LEU A 85 19.93 -5.50 22.36
CA LEU A 85 19.13 -4.29 22.40
C LEU A 85 17.90 -4.54 23.28
N THR A 86 17.73 -3.73 24.32
CA THR A 86 16.51 -3.65 25.11
C THR A 86 15.40 -2.98 24.29
N ASN A 87 14.27 -3.67 24.15
CA ASN A 87 13.07 -3.13 23.52
C ASN A 87 12.50 -1.95 24.33
N PHE A 88 12.29 -0.81 23.67
CA PHE A 88 11.38 0.22 24.16
C PHE A 88 10.27 0.45 23.13
N SER A 89 9.05 0.07 23.52
CA SER A 89 7.83 0.55 22.89
C SER A 89 7.52 1.92 23.49
N TYR A 90 7.15 2.90 22.66
CA TYR A 90 6.66 4.19 23.16
C TYR A 90 5.29 4.53 22.57
N ASN A 91 4.31 4.57 23.47
CA ASN A 91 2.97 5.08 23.23
C ASN A 91 3.01 6.60 23.15
N GLN A 92 2.38 7.17 22.12
CA GLN A 92 2.21 8.62 21.98
C GLN A 92 1.18 9.15 22.99
N ALA A 93 1.60 10.11 23.82
CA ALA A 93 0.72 11.10 24.43
C ALA A 93 1.32 12.50 24.20
N PRO A 94 0.50 13.55 23.98
CA PRO A 94 0.97 14.85 23.50
C PRO A 94 1.47 15.72 24.65
N VAL A 95 2.64 16.34 24.49
CA VAL A 95 3.22 17.29 25.46
C VAL A 95 2.89 18.72 25.03
N LYS A 96 2.44 19.54 25.99
CA LYS A 96 2.14 20.97 25.86
C LYS A 96 3.44 21.78 25.73
N ASN A 97 3.40 22.79 24.86
CA ASN A 97 4.46 23.77 24.65
C ASN A 97 4.63 24.69 25.88
N GLU A 98 5.85 24.78 26.40
CA GLU A 98 6.34 25.97 27.10
C GLU A 98 7.61 26.47 26.42
N VAL A 99 7.62 27.77 26.13
CA VAL A 99 8.68 28.51 25.44
C VAL A 99 9.72 28.93 26.48
N VAL A 100 10.99 28.63 26.26
CA VAL A 100 12.10 29.19 27.06
C VAL A 100 12.99 30.06 26.17
N THR A 101 13.07 31.32 26.55
CA THR A 101 13.83 32.40 25.91
C THR A 101 15.34 32.21 26.13
N VAL A 102 16.13 32.36 25.06
CA VAL A 102 17.60 32.29 25.09
C VAL A 102 18.17 33.67 25.44
N ALA A 103 18.95 33.76 26.51
CA ALA A 103 19.81 34.90 26.79
C ALA A 103 21.28 34.47 26.61
N SER A 104 21.95 35.16 25.67
CA SER A 104 23.34 35.02 25.31
C SER A 104 24.25 35.58 26.40
N THR A 105 25.25 34.83 26.86
CA THR A 105 26.52 35.39 27.33
C THR A 105 27.67 34.41 27.11
N ASN A 106 28.79 35.00 26.73
CA ASN A 106 29.95 34.40 26.08
C ASN A 106 30.81 33.49 26.96
N LEU A 107 31.57 32.71 26.22
CA LEU A 107 32.61 31.75 26.56
C LEU A 107 33.79 32.35 27.35
N GLU A 108 34.37 31.49 28.18
CA GLU A 108 35.74 31.45 28.71
C GLU A 108 36.00 31.87 30.18
N GLN A 109 36.64 30.91 30.87
CA GLN A 109 37.30 30.94 32.17
C GLN A 109 36.40 30.70 33.41
N VAL A 110 36.38 29.45 33.90
CA VAL A 110 37.38 28.92 34.85
C VAL A 110 37.07 27.43 35.10
N LEU A 111 37.98 26.56 34.67
CA LEU A 111 38.11 25.21 35.21
C LEU A 111 38.59 25.32 36.68
N LYS A 112 37.79 24.83 37.63
CA LYS A 112 38.27 24.06 38.81
C LYS A 112 37.12 23.47 39.63
N VAL A 113 36.91 22.18 39.39
CA VAL A 113 36.68 21.09 40.37
C VAL A 113 35.70 21.39 41.51
N GLY A 114 34.44 20.99 41.29
CA GLY A 114 33.56 20.46 42.33
C GLY A 114 33.11 19.07 41.90
N ASN A 115 33.45 18.05 42.68
CA ASN A 115 33.08 16.64 42.46
C ASN A 115 31.56 16.50 42.26
N ILE A 116 31.12 16.46 41.01
CA ILE A 116 29.87 15.82 40.64
C ILE A 116 30.30 14.49 40.05
N ASN A 117 29.84 13.40 40.66
CA ASN A 117 30.05 12.05 40.17
C ASN A 117 29.23 11.88 38.88
N THR A 118 29.71 12.47 37.78
CA THR A 118 29.19 12.27 36.45
C THR A 118 29.59 10.87 36.05
N GLY A 119 28.66 9.91 36.17
CA GLY A 119 28.80 8.63 35.51
C GLY A 119 29.22 8.89 34.07
N SER A 120 30.35 8.32 33.66
CA SER A 120 30.94 8.53 32.34
C SER A 120 29.86 8.36 31.27
N VAL A 121 29.39 9.46 30.67
CA VAL A 121 28.52 9.40 29.49
C VAL A 121 29.45 9.00 28.35
N ASN A 122 29.74 7.70 28.27
CA ASN A 122 30.54 7.15 27.19
C ASN A 122 29.78 7.39 25.90
N PHE A 123 30.37 8.20 25.03
CA PHE A 123 29.87 8.44 23.69
C PHE A 123 29.84 7.12 22.90
N ASP A 124 28.64 6.69 22.52
CA ASP A 124 28.44 5.50 21.69
C ASP A 124 28.34 5.91 20.22
N TYR A 125 29.48 5.82 19.54
CA TYR A 125 29.62 6.11 18.12
C TYR A 125 28.64 5.28 17.28
N ARG A 126 28.56 3.96 17.52
CA ARG A 126 27.74 3.05 16.71
C ARG A 126 26.26 3.32 16.87
N ARG A 127 25.82 3.62 18.10
CA ARG A 127 24.44 4.02 18.37
C ARG A 127 24.08 5.31 17.63
N SER A 128 24.97 6.29 17.65
CA SER A 128 24.76 7.57 16.96
C SER A 128 24.64 7.41 15.44
N GLN A 129 25.45 6.52 14.83
CA GLN A 129 25.33 6.18 13.40
C GLN A 129 23.96 5.55 13.06
N LEU A 130 23.52 4.58 13.88
CA LEU A 130 22.21 3.94 13.68
C LEU A 130 21.04 4.91 13.89
N ASP A 131 21.16 5.84 14.84
CA ASP A 131 20.14 6.87 15.07
C ASP A 131 20.07 7.87 13.91
N LEU A 132 21.21 8.21 13.29
CA LEU A 132 21.23 8.99 12.05
C LEU A 132 20.55 8.25 10.89
N ALA A 133 20.85 6.96 10.68
CA ALA A 133 20.18 6.15 9.67
C ALA A 133 18.66 6.05 9.93
N ARG A 134 18.23 5.89 11.19
CA ARG A 134 16.80 5.91 11.57
C ARG A 134 16.14 7.24 11.26
N MET A 135 16.81 8.36 11.55
CA MET A 135 16.30 9.70 11.24
C MET A 135 16.08 9.85 9.73
N ILE A 136 17.06 9.44 8.92
CA ILE A 136 16.97 9.48 7.46
C ILE A 136 15.78 8.64 6.96
N ILE A 137 15.62 7.41 7.47
CA ILE A 137 14.49 6.52 7.12
C ILE A 137 13.16 7.15 7.54
N MET A 138 13.06 7.65 8.76
CA MET A 138 11.82 8.15 9.36
C MET A 138 11.30 9.39 8.66
N HIS A 139 12.20 10.29 8.24
CA HIS A 139 11.84 11.56 7.63
C HIS A 139 12.00 11.57 6.11
N GLY A 140 12.45 10.46 5.51
CA GLY A 140 12.65 10.35 4.07
C GLY A 140 13.72 11.32 3.54
N TYR A 141 14.76 11.60 4.33
CA TYR A 141 15.84 12.46 3.88
C TYR A 141 16.67 11.79 2.78
N PRO A 142 17.24 12.55 1.84
CA PRO A 142 18.22 12.02 0.90
C PRO A 142 19.42 11.45 1.68
N LEU A 143 19.90 10.27 1.28
CA LEU A 143 21.10 9.65 1.88
C LEU A 143 22.31 10.58 1.79
N GLY A 144 22.40 11.36 0.71
CA GLY A 144 23.44 12.36 0.46
C GLY A 144 23.46 13.53 1.46
N MET A 145 22.46 13.70 2.32
CA MET A 145 22.43 14.76 3.33
C MET A 145 23.66 14.73 4.24
N VAL A 146 24.22 13.53 4.50
CA VAL A 146 25.43 13.40 5.32
C VAL A 146 26.66 14.03 4.68
N ASP A 147 26.62 14.27 3.36
CA ASP A 147 27.68 14.93 2.63
C ASP A 147 27.61 16.45 2.61
N ASP A 148 26.45 17.03 2.94
CA ASP A 148 26.22 18.47 2.91
C ASP A 148 27.11 19.21 3.90
N ILE A 149 27.77 20.27 3.44
CA ILE A 149 28.72 21.06 4.24
C ILE A 149 28.05 21.63 5.51
N GLY A 150 26.81 22.09 5.38
CA GLY A 150 26.02 22.60 6.50
C GLY A 150 25.75 21.52 7.57
N PHE A 151 25.33 20.33 7.13
CA PHE A 151 25.08 19.20 8.03
C PHE A 151 26.37 18.74 8.73
N LYS A 152 27.46 18.60 7.98
CA LYS A 152 28.79 18.25 8.52
C LYS A 152 29.26 19.23 9.59
N THR A 153 29.07 20.53 9.36
CA THR A 153 29.45 21.59 10.30
C THR A 153 28.59 21.54 11.57
N PHE A 154 27.28 21.36 11.41
CA PHE A 154 26.34 21.24 12.52
C PHE A 154 26.67 20.07 13.44
N VAL A 155 26.84 18.86 12.89
CA VAL A 155 27.14 17.65 13.69
C VAL A 155 28.49 17.76 14.40
N ARG A 156 29.52 18.29 13.73
CA ARG A 156 30.85 18.48 14.34
C ARG A 156 30.80 19.43 15.54
N ASN A 157 29.97 20.48 15.47
CA ASN A 157 29.80 21.42 16.59
C ASN A 157 29.02 20.81 17.76
N LEU A 158 28.10 19.87 17.49
CA LEU A 158 27.35 19.16 18.54
C LEU A 158 28.21 18.09 19.24
N GLN A 159 28.95 17.30 18.47
CA GLN A 159 29.79 16.23 19.01
C GLN A 159 31.05 16.06 18.15
N PRO A 160 32.17 16.70 18.52
CA PRO A 160 33.41 16.66 17.75
C PRO A 160 34.03 15.26 17.62
N LEU A 161 33.70 14.32 18.51
CA LEU A 161 34.19 12.93 18.47
C LEU A 161 33.39 12.01 17.53
N PHE A 162 32.27 12.50 16.96
CA PHE A 162 31.54 11.75 15.95
C PHE A 162 32.17 11.99 14.57
N ASP A 163 32.94 11.00 14.11
CA ASP A 163 33.38 10.97 12.72
C ASP A 163 32.16 10.90 11.80
N LEU A 164 32.11 11.84 10.85
CA LEU A 164 31.00 11.95 9.92
C LEU A 164 30.97 10.73 9.00
N VAL A 165 29.80 10.09 8.95
CA VAL A 165 29.56 8.93 8.10
C VAL A 165 29.48 9.30 6.63
N THR A 166 29.97 8.40 5.79
CA THR A 166 29.80 8.44 4.34
C THR A 166 28.42 7.94 3.94
N VAL A 167 27.96 8.31 2.74
CA VAL A 167 26.71 7.79 2.17
C VAL A 167 26.69 6.25 2.15
N SER A 168 27.81 5.62 1.77
CA SER A 168 27.95 4.16 1.76
C SER A 168 27.79 3.51 3.14
N GLU A 169 28.24 4.18 4.20
CA GLU A 169 28.07 3.69 5.57
C GLU A 169 26.62 3.83 6.03
N VAL A 170 25.96 4.96 5.71
CA VAL A 170 24.52 5.14 5.96
C VAL A 170 23.71 4.08 5.23
N GLU A 171 24.03 3.79 3.96
CA GLU A 171 23.40 2.71 3.19
C GLU A 171 23.55 1.35 3.87
N ALA A 172 24.76 1.02 4.32
CA ALA A 172 25.02 -0.22 5.04
C ALA A 172 24.21 -0.30 6.35
N ASP A 173 24.10 0.81 7.08
CA ASP A 173 23.35 0.91 8.33
C ASP A 173 21.85 0.79 8.13
N CYS A 174 21.31 1.47 7.11
CA CYS A 174 19.92 1.29 6.66
C CYS A 174 19.63 -0.18 6.34
N MET A 175 20.55 -0.86 5.64
CA MET A 175 20.40 -2.28 5.32
C MET A 175 20.52 -3.19 6.54
N GLU A 176 21.35 -2.85 7.53
CA GLU A 176 21.40 -3.58 8.79
C GLU A 176 20.08 -3.46 9.56
N ILE A 177 19.54 -2.24 9.66
CA ILE A 177 18.23 -1.96 10.28
C ILE A 177 17.14 -2.76 9.57
N TYR A 178 17.09 -2.71 8.24
CA TYR A 178 16.13 -3.48 7.45
C TYR A 178 16.21 -4.99 7.73
N LYS A 179 17.41 -5.58 7.76
CA LYS A 179 17.57 -7.01 8.04
C LYS A 179 17.04 -7.39 9.42
N LYS A 180 17.29 -6.57 10.44
CA LYS A 180 16.76 -6.77 11.80
C LYS A 180 15.23 -6.67 11.81
N GLU A 181 14.67 -5.64 11.18
CA GLU A 181 13.23 -5.46 11.11
C GLU A 181 12.53 -6.56 10.29
N LYS A 182 13.13 -7.01 9.18
CA LYS A 182 12.65 -8.14 8.38
C LYS A 182 12.56 -9.42 9.22
N GLN A 183 13.58 -9.71 10.01
CA GLN A 183 13.59 -10.85 10.92
C GLN A 183 12.50 -10.74 11.99
N ARG A 184 12.31 -9.54 12.57
CA ARG A 184 11.25 -9.28 13.54
C ARG A 184 9.85 -9.51 12.96
N VAL A 185 9.58 -9.00 11.75
CA VAL A 185 8.31 -9.22 11.05
C VAL A 185 8.11 -10.69 10.69
N TYR A 186 9.18 -11.40 10.30
CA TYR A 186 9.12 -12.83 10.05
C TYR A 186 8.66 -13.60 11.29
N GLU A 187 9.25 -13.31 12.45
CA GLU A 187 8.86 -13.94 13.73
C GLU A 187 7.43 -13.58 14.16
N GLU A 188 6.99 -12.36 13.89
CA GLU A 188 5.62 -11.90 14.13
C GLU A 188 4.62 -12.71 13.29
N LEU A 189 4.89 -12.87 11.99
CA LEU A 189 4.04 -13.63 11.07
C LEU A 189 4.07 -15.13 11.33
N ASP A 190 5.20 -15.70 11.73
CA ASP A 190 5.34 -17.12 12.07
C ASP A 190 4.52 -17.49 13.32
N LYS A 191 4.51 -16.60 14.33
CA LYS A 191 3.74 -16.80 15.57
C LYS A 191 2.27 -16.47 15.43
N LEU A 192 1.87 -15.73 14.40
CA LEU A 192 0.50 -15.31 14.18
C LEU A 192 -0.46 -16.53 14.13
N PRO A 193 -1.45 -16.64 15.03
CA PRO A 193 -2.45 -17.71 14.98
C PRO A 193 -3.50 -17.48 13.88
N GLY A 194 -3.70 -16.22 13.50
CA GLY A 194 -4.64 -15.80 12.48
C GLY A 194 -4.18 -16.04 11.04
N LYS A 195 -5.05 -15.65 10.11
CA LYS A 195 -4.75 -15.64 8.68
C LYS A 195 -4.25 -14.28 8.23
N VAL A 196 -3.57 -14.25 7.07
CA VAL A 196 -2.97 -13.06 6.47
C VAL A 196 -3.65 -12.77 5.13
N SER A 197 -4.14 -11.55 4.94
CA SER A 197 -4.56 -11.05 3.63
C SER A 197 -3.40 -10.34 2.96
N LEU A 198 -3.26 -10.50 1.64
CA LEU A 198 -2.23 -9.84 0.86
C LEU A 198 -2.85 -8.82 -0.11
N THR A 199 -2.15 -7.72 -0.31
CA THR A 199 -2.41 -6.77 -1.39
C THR A 199 -1.16 -6.66 -2.27
N VAL A 200 -1.36 -6.73 -3.58
CA VAL A 200 -0.35 -6.50 -4.60
C VAL A 200 -0.69 -5.18 -5.27
N ASP A 201 0.25 -4.25 -5.22
CA ASP A 201 0.16 -2.95 -5.88
C ASP A 201 1.22 -2.89 -6.98
N ARG A 202 0.84 -2.51 -8.20
CA ARG A 202 1.76 -2.41 -9.33
C ARG A 202 1.73 -1.00 -9.91
N TRP A 203 2.90 -0.49 -10.24
CA TRP A 203 3.02 0.78 -10.93
C TRP A 203 4.13 0.73 -11.99
N ALA A 204 3.85 1.35 -13.13
CA ALA A 204 4.82 1.56 -14.18
C ALA A 204 5.36 2.99 -14.11
N THR A 205 6.66 3.15 -14.33
CA THR A 205 7.28 4.45 -14.56
C THR A 205 7.19 4.83 -16.03
N ASN A 206 7.35 6.12 -16.34
CA ASN A 206 7.36 6.62 -17.73
C ASN A 206 8.44 5.94 -18.61
N GLY A 207 9.49 5.38 -18.00
CA GLY A 207 10.54 4.61 -18.68
C GLY A 207 10.21 3.13 -18.90
N GLY A 208 8.98 2.70 -18.65
CA GLY A 208 8.53 1.32 -18.85
C GLY A 208 9.01 0.32 -17.79
N THR A 209 9.73 0.77 -16.75
CA THR A 209 10.07 -0.07 -15.60
C THR A 209 8.84 -0.22 -14.73
N GLU A 210 8.42 -1.47 -14.53
CA GLU A 210 7.33 -1.82 -13.62
C GLU A 210 7.88 -2.18 -12.25
N TYR A 211 7.11 -1.82 -11.23
CA TYR A 211 7.40 -2.16 -9.85
C TYR A 211 6.17 -2.82 -9.23
N LEU A 212 6.44 -3.63 -8.22
CA LEU A 212 5.44 -4.37 -7.48
C LEU A 212 5.72 -4.26 -5.98
N CYS A 213 4.70 -3.86 -5.22
CA CYS A 213 4.70 -3.92 -3.76
C CYS A 213 3.80 -5.07 -3.29
N LEU A 214 4.34 -5.97 -2.49
CA LEU A 214 3.55 -6.97 -1.78
C LEU A 214 3.37 -6.53 -0.34
N ILE A 215 2.12 -6.42 0.10
CA ILE A 215 1.75 -5.91 1.41
C ILE A 215 0.92 -6.97 2.15
N ALA A 216 1.30 -7.28 3.38
CA ALA A 216 0.53 -8.12 4.29
C ALA A 216 -0.34 -7.29 5.22
N HIS A 217 -1.57 -7.77 5.40
CA HIS A 217 -2.60 -7.25 6.28
C HIS A 217 -3.07 -8.37 7.20
N TYR A 218 -3.00 -8.15 8.52
CA TYR A 218 -3.40 -9.14 9.52
C TYR A 218 -3.80 -8.45 10.83
N ILE A 219 -4.50 -9.19 11.70
CA ILE A 219 -4.86 -8.75 13.05
C ILE A 219 -3.93 -9.48 14.01
N ASP A 220 -3.23 -8.75 14.87
CA ASP A 220 -2.32 -9.33 15.85
C ASP A 220 -3.06 -9.83 17.12
N ASP A 221 -2.32 -10.39 18.07
CA ASP A 221 -2.88 -10.91 19.33
C ASP A 221 -3.47 -9.80 20.23
N SER A 222 -3.11 -8.53 19.96
CA SER A 222 -3.68 -7.35 20.64
C SER A 222 -4.94 -6.83 19.95
N TRP A 223 -5.48 -7.58 18.97
CA TRP A 223 -6.62 -7.18 18.16
C TRP A 223 -6.41 -5.90 17.34
N GLU A 224 -5.16 -5.59 17.00
CA GLU A 224 -4.82 -4.45 16.17
C GLU A 224 -4.58 -4.86 14.73
N LEU A 225 -5.16 -4.11 13.79
CA LEU A 225 -4.86 -4.30 12.37
C LEU A 225 -3.44 -3.81 12.06
N LYS A 226 -2.62 -4.70 11.53
CA LYS A 226 -1.27 -4.43 11.05
C LYS A 226 -1.22 -4.41 9.53
N LYS A 227 -0.32 -3.56 9.01
CA LYS A 227 0.05 -3.46 7.60
C LYS A 227 1.58 -3.53 7.53
N LYS A 228 2.13 -4.48 6.78
CA LYS A 228 3.58 -4.66 6.59
C LYS A 228 3.91 -4.85 5.12
N ILE A 229 4.85 -4.06 4.61
CA ILE A 229 5.40 -4.29 3.27
C ILE A 229 6.35 -5.48 3.37
N LEU A 230 6.06 -6.53 2.59
CA LEU A 230 6.85 -7.76 2.54
C LEU A 230 7.93 -7.69 1.46
N ASN A 231 7.57 -7.20 0.28
CA ASN A 231 8.46 -7.15 -0.88
C ASN A 231 8.20 -5.88 -1.68
N PHE A 232 9.26 -5.30 -2.21
CA PHE A 232 9.23 -4.20 -3.18
C PHE A 232 10.19 -4.57 -4.30
N LEU A 233 9.65 -4.86 -5.48
CA LEU A 233 10.37 -5.55 -6.56
C LEU A 233 10.24 -4.77 -7.86
N VAL A 234 11.30 -4.79 -8.66
CA VAL A 234 11.24 -4.37 -10.07
C VAL A 234 10.82 -5.59 -10.89
N VAL A 235 9.79 -5.42 -11.72
CA VAL A 235 9.27 -6.48 -12.59
C VAL A 235 9.70 -6.19 -14.02
N ASP A 236 10.26 -7.20 -14.69
CA ASP A 236 10.57 -7.11 -16.11
C ASP A 236 9.25 -7.20 -16.91
N PRO A 237 8.90 -6.17 -17.71
CA PRO A 237 7.66 -6.12 -18.46
C PRO A 237 7.52 -7.26 -19.48
N THR A 238 8.62 -7.93 -19.86
CA THR A 238 8.61 -9.05 -20.81
C THR A 238 8.11 -10.38 -20.20
N GLN A 239 7.92 -10.46 -18.87
CA GLN A 239 7.56 -11.71 -18.15
C GLN A 239 6.26 -11.60 -17.33
N ALA A 240 5.46 -10.57 -17.56
CA ALA A 240 4.61 -9.94 -16.54
C ALA A 240 3.41 -10.71 -15.96
N GLU A 241 2.89 -11.78 -16.60
CA GLU A 241 1.73 -12.52 -16.06
C GLU A 241 2.11 -13.86 -15.40
N ASP A 242 2.82 -14.74 -16.11
CA ASP A 242 3.27 -16.02 -15.53
C ASP A 242 4.27 -15.82 -14.37
N SER A 243 5.05 -14.74 -14.39
CA SER A 243 6.00 -14.39 -13.32
C SER A 243 5.33 -13.91 -12.03
N LEU A 244 4.14 -13.27 -12.10
CA LEU A 244 3.50 -12.68 -10.92
C LEU A 244 3.08 -13.77 -9.92
N SER A 245 2.46 -14.83 -10.42
CA SER A 245 2.03 -15.95 -9.57
C SER A 245 3.22 -16.62 -8.87
N GLU A 246 4.32 -16.87 -9.59
CA GLU A 246 5.53 -17.44 -9.02
C GLU A 246 6.21 -16.49 -8.04
N LEU A 247 6.20 -15.19 -8.30
CA LEU A 247 6.72 -14.16 -7.41
C LEU A 247 5.93 -14.11 -6.09
N VAL A 248 4.60 -14.10 -6.16
CA VAL A 248 3.73 -14.13 -4.97
C VAL A 248 3.95 -15.44 -4.20
N MET A 249 3.96 -16.59 -4.88
CA MET A 249 4.19 -17.89 -4.25
C MET A 249 5.58 -18.01 -3.61
N THR A 250 6.62 -17.49 -4.28
CA THR A 250 7.98 -17.44 -3.74
C THR A 250 8.04 -16.55 -2.50
N SER A 251 7.36 -15.40 -2.54
CA SER A 251 7.27 -14.48 -1.40
C SER A 251 6.56 -15.15 -0.22
N LEU A 252 5.41 -15.78 -0.45
CA LEU A 252 4.66 -16.54 0.56
C LEU A 252 5.52 -17.60 1.25
N ARG A 253 6.30 -18.36 0.48
CA ARG A 253 7.23 -19.38 1.00
C ARG A 253 8.40 -18.78 1.77
N ASN A 254 8.96 -17.68 1.29
CA ASN A 254 10.07 -16.99 1.96
C ASN A 254 9.67 -16.42 3.31
N TRP A 255 8.41 -15.98 3.44
CA TRP A 255 7.83 -15.47 4.68
C TRP A 255 7.14 -16.54 5.53
N ASP A 256 7.10 -17.81 5.07
CA ASP A 256 6.44 -18.95 5.73
C ASP A 256 4.95 -18.73 6.05
N ILE A 257 4.24 -18.07 5.13
CA ILE A 257 2.81 -17.71 5.27
C ILE A 257 1.91 -18.32 4.18
N ASP A 258 2.43 -19.23 3.36
CA ASP A 258 1.67 -19.90 2.29
C ASP A 258 0.42 -20.62 2.81
N ARG A 259 0.48 -21.17 4.03
CA ARG A 259 -0.66 -21.83 4.70
C ARG A 259 -1.57 -20.87 5.48
N LYS A 260 -1.11 -19.63 5.68
CA LYS A 260 -1.83 -18.59 6.42
C LYS A 260 -2.57 -17.62 5.52
N LEU A 261 -2.40 -17.70 4.20
CA LEU A 261 -3.11 -16.84 3.25
C LEU A 261 -4.64 -16.98 3.39
N PHE A 262 -5.31 -15.84 3.61
CA PHE A 262 -6.77 -15.73 3.62
C PHE A 262 -7.31 -15.25 2.27
N SER A 263 -6.76 -14.14 1.79
CA SER A 263 -7.18 -13.49 0.56
C SER A 263 -6.00 -12.79 -0.10
N LEU A 264 -6.09 -12.61 -1.41
CA LEU A 264 -5.14 -11.87 -2.23
C LEU A 264 -5.92 -10.84 -3.04
N THR A 265 -5.60 -9.56 -2.87
CA THR A 265 -6.16 -8.46 -3.65
C THR A 265 -5.07 -7.96 -4.58
N ILE A 266 -5.35 -7.94 -5.88
CA ILE A 266 -4.41 -7.49 -6.90
C ILE A 266 -5.09 -6.34 -7.64
N ASP A 267 -4.33 -5.29 -7.92
CA ASP A 267 -4.77 -4.29 -8.87
C ASP A 267 -5.00 -4.93 -10.24
N ASN A 268 -6.20 -4.78 -10.79
CA ASN A 268 -6.45 -5.28 -12.13
C ASN A 268 -5.84 -4.30 -13.14
N HIS A 269 -4.52 -4.36 -13.32
CA HIS A 269 -3.81 -3.68 -14.41
C HIS A 269 -3.99 -4.45 -15.74
N SER A 270 -5.08 -5.24 -15.92
CA SER A 270 -5.39 -5.78 -17.24
C SER A 270 -5.55 -4.60 -18.18
N THR A 271 -4.56 -4.45 -19.05
CA THR A 271 -4.37 -3.43 -20.07
C THR A 271 -5.71 -2.90 -20.55
N TYR A 272 -6.01 -1.66 -20.10
CA TYR A 272 -7.22 -0.89 -20.35
C TYR A 272 -8.31 -1.62 -21.15
N ASP A 273 -9.33 -2.10 -20.44
CA ASP A 273 -10.54 -2.61 -21.05
C ASP A 273 -11.00 -1.68 -22.20
N LYS A 274 -11.38 -2.26 -23.35
CA LYS A 274 -11.84 -1.52 -24.53
C LYS A 274 -12.94 -0.49 -24.21
N ILE A 275 -13.80 -0.77 -23.23
CA ILE A 275 -14.85 0.16 -22.76
C ILE A 275 -14.22 1.36 -22.04
N VAL A 276 -13.24 1.13 -21.17
CA VAL A 276 -12.50 2.20 -20.47
C VAL A 276 -11.70 3.04 -21.48
N CYS A 277 -11.08 2.41 -22.49
CA CYS A 277 -10.46 3.13 -23.61
C CYS A 277 -11.47 4.01 -24.35
N ARG A 278 -12.64 3.47 -24.72
CA ARG A 278 -13.68 4.26 -25.42
C ARG A 278 -14.22 5.42 -24.59
N ILE A 279 -14.42 5.22 -23.29
CA ILE A 279 -14.82 6.29 -22.36
C ILE A 279 -13.71 7.34 -22.31
N ARG A 280 -12.45 6.91 -22.13
CA ARG A 280 -11.29 7.79 -22.16
C ARG A 280 -11.19 8.57 -23.46
N ASP A 281 -11.29 7.92 -24.62
CA ASP A 281 -11.22 8.55 -25.95
C ASP A 281 -12.30 9.61 -26.13
N GLN A 282 -13.52 9.32 -25.66
CA GLN A 282 -14.64 10.28 -25.68
C GLN A 282 -14.37 11.51 -24.80
N LEU A 283 -13.65 11.36 -23.69
CA LEU A 283 -13.31 12.44 -22.77
C LEU A 283 -12.01 13.18 -23.16
N CYS A 284 -11.07 12.48 -23.80
CA CYS A 284 -9.71 12.94 -24.12
C CYS A 284 -9.72 14.19 -24.97
N GLY A 285 -10.60 14.29 -25.98
CA GLY A 285 -10.63 15.45 -26.87
C GLY A 285 -10.81 16.77 -26.12
N ILE A 286 -11.73 16.82 -25.15
CA ILE A 286 -12.04 18.05 -24.40
C ILE A 286 -11.01 18.27 -23.28
N ILE A 287 -10.57 17.20 -22.60
CA ILE A 287 -9.55 17.27 -21.55
C ILE A 287 -8.20 17.74 -22.13
N ASN A 288 -7.84 17.27 -23.33
CA ASN A 288 -6.60 17.68 -24.01
C ASN A 288 -6.63 19.16 -24.39
N LYS A 289 -7.76 19.67 -24.88
CA LYS A 289 -7.92 21.12 -25.13
C LYS A 289 -7.63 21.92 -23.85
N VAL A 290 -8.23 21.56 -22.72
CA VAL A 290 -7.96 22.24 -21.43
C VAL A 290 -6.49 22.12 -21.03
N ARG A 291 -5.89 20.94 -21.20
CA ARG A 291 -4.47 20.72 -20.89
C ARG A 291 -3.56 21.63 -21.72
N GLU A 292 -3.86 21.77 -23.01
CA GLU A 292 -3.14 22.66 -23.92
C GLU A 292 -3.37 24.13 -23.59
N THR A 293 -4.61 24.53 -23.28
CA THR A 293 -4.94 25.89 -22.82
C THR A 293 -4.13 26.26 -21.58
N ILE A 294 -4.11 25.41 -20.55
CA ILE A 294 -3.32 25.63 -19.34
C ILE A 294 -1.82 25.60 -19.66
N GLY A 295 -1.39 24.69 -20.52
CA GLY A 295 0.00 24.60 -20.97
C GLY A 295 0.47 25.87 -21.67
N TYR A 296 -0.38 26.51 -22.46
CA TYR A 296 -0.08 27.79 -23.10
C TYR A 296 0.07 28.90 -22.05
N VAL A 297 -0.90 29.03 -21.12
CA VAL A 297 -0.84 30.02 -20.04
C VAL A 297 0.42 29.89 -19.20
N LYS A 298 0.83 28.65 -18.89
CA LYS A 298 2.03 28.37 -18.08
C LYS A 298 3.32 28.23 -18.90
N GLY A 299 3.23 28.38 -20.23
CA GLY A 299 4.35 28.15 -21.15
C GLY A 299 5.39 29.27 -21.13
N SER A 300 5.00 30.49 -20.75
CA SER A 300 5.91 31.61 -20.59
C SER A 300 5.49 32.53 -19.44
N GLN A 301 6.46 33.18 -18.81
CA GLN A 301 6.19 34.14 -17.74
C GLN A 301 5.31 35.31 -18.25
N GLY A 302 5.58 35.83 -19.45
CA GLY A 302 4.80 36.94 -20.02
C GLY A 302 3.34 36.58 -20.31
N THR A 303 3.07 35.37 -20.79
CA THR A 303 1.69 34.88 -20.98
C THR A 303 0.98 34.73 -19.63
N GLN A 304 1.68 34.22 -18.62
CA GLN A 304 1.12 34.05 -17.29
C GLN A 304 0.78 35.40 -16.62
N GLU A 305 1.64 36.41 -16.78
CA GLU A 305 1.39 37.77 -16.28
C GLU A 305 0.16 38.40 -16.94
N LYS A 306 0.07 38.37 -18.27
CA LYS A 306 -1.13 38.84 -19.00
C LYS A 306 -2.40 38.12 -18.55
N PHE A 307 -2.34 36.80 -18.36
CA PHE A 307 -3.49 36.04 -17.89
C PHE A 307 -3.89 36.47 -16.48
N ASN A 308 -2.94 36.65 -15.57
CA ASN A 308 -3.22 37.13 -14.22
C ASN A 308 -3.85 38.53 -14.22
N GLU A 309 -3.41 39.43 -15.10
CA GLU A 309 -4.04 40.75 -15.29
C GLU A 309 -5.49 40.63 -15.73
N ILE A 310 -5.79 39.78 -16.72
CA ILE A 310 -7.16 39.51 -17.19
C ILE A 310 -8.02 38.97 -16.04
N VAL A 311 -7.50 38.03 -15.27
CA VAL A 311 -8.22 37.43 -14.15
C VAL A 311 -8.53 38.49 -13.06
N GLN A 312 -7.60 39.42 -12.81
CA GLN A 312 -7.83 40.57 -11.92
C GLN A 312 -8.92 41.50 -12.46
N LEU A 313 -8.88 41.84 -13.74
CA LEU A 313 -9.85 42.71 -14.40
C LEU A 313 -11.27 42.13 -14.34
N LEU A 314 -11.40 40.82 -14.48
CA LEU A 314 -12.68 40.12 -14.38
C LEU A 314 -13.16 39.89 -12.94
N GLY A 315 -12.35 40.26 -11.93
CA GLY A 315 -12.69 40.07 -10.52
C GLY A 315 -12.86 38.60 -10.13
N ILE A 316 -12.22 37.67 -10.83
CA ILE A 316 -12.32 36.24 -10.56
C ILE A 316 -11.60 35.94 -9.24
N ASN A 317 -12.33 35.37 -8.29
CA ASN A 317 -11.74 34.91 -7.02
C ASN A 317 -10.99 33.60 -7.26
N TRP A 318 -9.70 33.67 -7.56
CA TRP A 318 -8.91 32.47 -7.77
C TRP A 318 -8.45 31.85 -6.44
N GLN A 319 -9.16 30.82 -5.98
CA GLN A 319 -8.70 30.07 -4.80
C GLN A 319 -7.71 28.97 -5.18
N LYS A 320 -7.76 28.47 -6.42
CA LYS A 320 -6.93 27.37 -6.91
C LYS A 320 -6.08 27.82 -8.09
N GLY A 321 -4.76 27.72 -7.95
CA GLY A 321 -3.87 27.99 -9.08
C GLY A 321 -4.04 26.97 -10.21
N LEU A 322 -3.90 27.40 -11.47
CA LEU A 322 -3.89 26.50 -12.62
C LEU A 322 -2.66 25.58 -12.59
N PHE A 323 -2.86 24.30 -12.91
CA PHE A 323 -1.78 23.31 -13.08
C PHE A 323 -2.16 22.26 -14.11
N ILE A 324 -1.16 21.60 -14.68
CA ILE A 324 -1.34 20.48 -15.59
C ILE A 324 -1.45 19.19 -14.78
N ASP A 325 -2.42 18.35 -15.13
CA ASP A 325 -2.63 17.06 -14.48
C ASP A 325 -1.52 16.05 -14.74
N ASN A 326 -1.45 15.01 -13.91
CA ASN A 326 -0.73 13.79 -14.26
C ASN A 326 -1.72 12.84 -14.97
N PRO A 327 -1.53 12.52 -16.27
CA PRO A 327 -2.50 11.76 -17.05
C PRO A 327 -2.71 10.31 -16.56
N PHE A 328 -1.81 9.81 -15.70
CA PHE A 328 -1.93 8.49 -15.07
C PHE A 328 -2.78 8.54 -13.78
N ARG A 329 -3.19 9.72 -13.31
CA ARG A 329 -3.93 9.91 -12.05
C ARG A 329 -5.19 10.74 -12.27
N TRP A 330 -6.33 10.04 -12.38
CA TRP A 330 -7.63 10.65 -12.67
C TRP A 330 -8.03 11.78 -11.69
N ASN A 331 -7.64 11.67 -10.41
CA ASN A 331 -7.93 12.70 -9.42
C ASN A 331 -7.19 14.01 -9.73
N SER A 332 -5.97 13.93 -10.28
CA SER A 332 -5.26 15.13 -10.74
C SER A 332 -5.92 15.76 -11.96
N THR A 333 -6.49 14.95 -12.87
CA THR A 333 -7.31 15.42 -13.99
C THR A 333 -8.55 16.15 -13.47
N TYR A 334 -9.28 15.57 -12.52
CA TYR A 334 -10.42 16.22 -11.88
C TYR A 334 -10.04 17.59 -11.30
N MET A 335 -8.97 17.65 -10.49
CA MET A 335 -8.55 18.91 -9.86
C MET A 335 -8.12 19.95 -10.90
N MET A 336 -7.49 19.53 -12.03
CA MET A 336 -7.17 20.43 -13.14
C MET A 336 -8.44 21.00 -13.79
N LEU A 337 -9.44 20.16 -14.07
CA LEU A 337 -10.70 20.60 -14.67
C LEU A 337 -11.49 21.53 -13.75
N GLU A 338 -11.52 21.21 -12.45
CA GLU A 338 -12.16 22.04 -11.43
C GLU A 338 -11.50 23.42 -11.34
N ALA A 339 -10.17 23.48 -11.32
CA ALA A 339 -9.45 24.74 -11.37
C ALA A 339 -9.75 25.49 -12.67
N ALA A 340 -9.69 24.83 -13.84
CA ALA A 340 -9.96 25.46 -15.14
C ALA A 340 -11.35 26.10 -15.22
N LEU A 341 -12.36 25.49 -14.60
CA LEU A 341 -13.72 26.02 -14.57
C LEU A 341 -13.84 27.33 -13.79
N GLU A 342 -13.00 27.57 -12.76
CA GLU A 342 -12.95 28.86 -12.04
C GLU A 342 -12.50 30.01 -12.95
N TYR A 343 -11.70 29.70 -13.99
CA TYR A 343 -11.14 30.67 -14.93
C TYR A 343 -11.83 30.67 -16.31
N LYS A 344 -12.97 29.99 -16.48
CA LYS A 344 -13.61 29.80 -17.80
C LYS A 344 -13.84 31.10 -18.58
N GLU A 345 -14.15 32.19 -17.89
CA GLU A 345 -14.43 33.51 -18.49
C GLU A 345 -13.14 34.26 -18.90
N ALA A 346 -11.98 33.90 -18.34
CA ALA A 346 -10.70 34.55 -18.64
C ALA A 346 -10.06 34.04 -19.94
N PHE A 347 -10.30 32.78 -20.34
CA PHE A 347 -9.69 32.20 -21.53
C PHE A 347 -10.11 32.88 -22.85
N PRO A 348 -11.39 33.23 -23.07
CA PRO A 348 -11.78 34.00 -24.25
C PRO A 348 -11.14 35.38 -24.30
N GLN A 349 -11.00 36.07 -23.15
CA GLN A 349 -10.33 37.36 -23.07
C GLN A 349 -8.84 37.25 -23.40
N LEU A 350 -8.18 36.17 -22.96
CA LEU A 350 -6.80 35.89 -23.35
C LEU A 350 -6.66 35.72 -24.87
N GLN A 351 -7.63 35.08 -25.52
CA GLN A 351 -7.63 34.90 -26.97
C GLN A 351 -7.76 36.23 -27.72
N GLU A 352 -8.52 37.18 -27.19
CA GLU A 352 -8.65 38.53 -27.76
C GLU A 352 -7.35 39.35 -27.63
N HIS A 353 -6.64 39.20 -26.50
CA HIS A 353 -5.41 39.94 -26.20
C HIS A 353 -4.10 39.26 -26.65
N ASP A 354 -4.15 37.98 -27.00
CA ASP A 354 -3.01 37.22 -27.52
C ASP A 354 -3.42 36.39 -28.74
N PRO A 355 -3.28 36.92 -29.96
CA PRO A 355 -3.64 36.20 -31.19
C PRO A 355 -2.86 34.89 -31.41
N GLY A 356 -1.75 34.67 -30.68
CA GLY A 356 -1.02 33.41 -30.67
C GLY A 356 -1.77 32.28 -29.94
N PHE A 357 -2.78 32.62 -29.12
CA PHE A 357 -3.62 31.66 -28.42
C PHE A 357 -4.84 31.26 -29.28
N SER A 358 -4.76 30.10 -29.94
CA SER A 358 -5.82 29.60 -30.83
C SER A 358 -6.69 28.50 -30.21
N MET A 359 -6.30 27.96 -29.05
CA MET A 359 -6.90 26.76 -28.44
C MET A 359 -7.82 27.10 -27.27
N CYS A 360 -8.81 27.97 -27.49
CA CYS A 360 -9.82 28.29 -26.48
C CYS A 360 -10.99 27.28 -26.54
N PRO A 361 -11.39 26.64 -25.42
CA PRO A 361 -12.58 25.80 -25.39
C PRO A 361 -13.84 26.62 -25.70
N SER A 362 -14.75 26.04 -26.50
CA SER A 362 -16.03 26.65 -26.84
C SER A 362 -17.04 26.62 -25.68
N GLY A 363 -18.15 27.37 -25.77
CA GLY A 363 -19.22 27.30 -24.77
C GLY A 363 -19.75 25.88 -24.56
N LEU A 364 -19.97 25.13 -25.65
CA LEU A 364 -20.37 23.72 -25.59
C LEU A 364 -19.29 22.83 -24.94
N ASP A 365 -18.00 23.10 -25.17
CA ASP A 365 -16.92 22.39 -24.49
C ASP A 365 -16.99 22.65 -22.98
N TRP A 366 -17.23 23.90 -22.55
CA TRP A 366 -17.38 24.26 -21.13
C TRP A 366 -18.60 23.63 -20.47
N ASP A 367 -19.71 23.49 -21.19
CA ASP A 367 -20.92 22.83 -20.69
C ASP A 367 -20.64 21.34 -20.44
N ARG A 368 -20.00 20.67 -21.40
CA ARG A 368 -19.57 19.27 -21.26
C ARG A 368 -18.52 19.11 -20.15
N LEU A 369 -17.58 20.04 -20.01
CA LEU A 369 -16.58 20.03 -18.94
C LEU A 369 -17.23 20.15 -17.56
N ARG A 370 -18.25 20.99 -17.40
CA ARG A 370 -19.00 21.07 -16.14
C ARG A 370 -19.67 19.75 -15.81
N ALA A 371 -20.30 19.10 -16.79
CA ALA A 371 -20.92 17.79 -16.60
C ALA A 371 -19.89 16.72 -16.19
N ILE A 372 -18.76 16.63 -16.91
CA ILE A 372 -17.68 15.68 -16.60
C ILE A 372 -17.09 15.95 -15.21
N THR A 373 -16.83 17.22 -14.89
CA THR A 373 -16.24 17.61 -13.60
C THR A 373 -17.18 17.28 -12.45
N SER A 374 -18.49 17.45 -12.62
CA SER A 374 -19.49 17.06 -11.63
C SER A 374 -19.48 15.54 -11.37
N ILE A 375 -19.41 14.73 -12.42
CA ILE A 375 -19.30 13.28 -12.30
C ILE A 375 -18.01 12.88 -11.57
N LEU A 376 -16.86 13.46 -11.97
CA LEU A 376 -15.57 13.18 -11.35
C LEU A 376 -15.50 13.65 -9.89
N LYS A 377 -16.14 14.78 -9.57
CA LYS A 377 -16.25 15.30 -8.21
C LYS A 377 -16.93 14.30 -7.29
N PHE A 378 -18.05 13.73 -7.71
CA PHE A 378 -18.75 12.70 -6.94
C PHE A 378 -17.85 11.49 -6.67
N PHE A 379 -17.15 10.97 -7.68
CA PHE A 379 -16.19 9.88 -7.48
C PHE A 379 -15.03 10.29 -6.57
N HIS A 380 -14.58 11.54 -6.63
CA HIS A 380 -13.51 12.07 -5.79
C HIS A 380 -13.94 12.16 -4.33
N GLU A 381 -15.13 12.66 -4.06
CA GLU A 381 -15.72 12.76 -2.73
C GLU A 381 -15.88 11.38 -2.09
N VAL A 382 -16.45 10.40 -2.81
CA VAL A 382 -16.56 9.02 -2.35
C VAL A 382 -15.18 8.41 -2.11
N SER A 383 -14.23 8.64 -3.02
CA SER A 383 -12.85 8.13 -2.88
C SER A 383 -12.15 8.70 -1.63
N ASN A 384 -12.38 9.97 -1.31
CA ASN A 384 -11.78 10.63 -0.15
C ASN A 384 -12.28 10.07 1.19
N VAL A 385 -13.47 9.45 1.23
CA VAL A 385 -13.95 8.72 2.41
C VAL A 385 -13.00 7.59 2.81
N PHE A 386 -12.32 6.99 1.82
CA PHE A 386 -11.33 5.94 2.05
C PHE A 386 -9.96 6.52 2.41
N VAL A 387 -9.54 7.62 1.79
CA VAL A 387 -8.22 8.23 2.00
C VAL A 387 -8.02 8.74 3.43
N GLY A 388 -9.07 9.22 4.09
CA GLY A 388 -9.00 9.76 5.46
C GLY A 388 -8.87 8.72 6.58
N ARG A 389 -8.95 7.42 6.27
CA ARG A 389 -8.92 6.36 7.30
C ARG A 389 -7.53 5.74 7.42
N LYS A 390 -6.99 5.70 8.64
CA LYS A 390 -5.70 5.04 8.95
C LYS A 390 -5.67 3.58 8.50
N HIS A 391 -6.83 2.91 8.57
CA HIS A 391 -7.04 1.53 8.18
C HIS A 391 -8.38 1.39 7.46
N ILE A 392 -8.37 1.10 6.17
CA ILE A 392 -9.58 0.80 5.41
C ILE A 392 -9.86 -0.70 5.52
N THR A 393 -11.09 -1.07 5.87
CA THR A 393 -11.53 -2.45 6.05
C THR A 393 -12.68 -2.79 5.11
N ALA A 394 -12.83 -4.06 4.71
CA ALA A 394 -13.78 -4.49 3.69
C ALA A 394 -15.24 -4.06 3.95
N ASN A 395 -15.68 -4.04 5.22
CA ASN A 395 -17.03 -3.62 5.63
C ASN A 395 -17.35 -2.15 5.29
N SER A 396 -16.33 -1.32 5.09
CA SER A 396 -16.51 0.11 4.83
C SER A 396 -16.84 0.46 3.38
N TYR A 397 -16.65 -0.47 2.44
CA TYR A 397 -16.84 -0.20 1.01
C TYR A 397 -18.30 -0.30 0.57
N PHE A 398 -19.07 -1.23 1.12
CA PHE A 398 -20.37 -1.61 0.56
C PHE A 398 -21.32 -0.43 0.36
N ALA A 399 -21.55 0.37 1.41
CA ALA A 399 -22.49 1.51 1.34
C ALA A 399 -22.04 2.56 0.31
N GLU A 400 -20.77 2.95 0.35
CA GLU A 400 -20.19 3.94 -0.56
C GLU A 400 -20.23 3.49 -2.03
N ILE A 401 -20.02 2.18 -2.29
CA ILE A 401 -20.12 1.62 -3.64
C ILE A 401 -21.59 1.48 -4.08
N CYS A 402 -22.52 1.20 -3.17
CA CYS A 402 -23.95 1.25 -3.46
C CYS A 402 -24.40 2.67 -3.83
N ASP A 403 -23.93 3.69 -3.12
CA ASP A 403 -24.22 5.10 -3.43
C ASP A 403 -23.74 5.45 -4.84
N ILE A 404 -22.55 4.98 -5.23
CA ILE A 404 -22.06 5.11 -6.62
C ILE A 404 -23.02 4.44 -7.61
N HIS A 405 -23.49 3.23 -7.31
CA HIS A 405 -24.39 2.52 -8.20
C HIS A 405 -25.73 3.27 -8.37
N LEU A 406 -26.31 3.75 -7.28
CA LEU A 406 -27.55 4.54 -7.32
C LEU A 406 -27.37 5.83 -8.11
N GLN A 407 -26.26 6.54 -7.90
CA GLN A 407 -25.97 7.77 -8.65
C GLN A 407 -25.82 7.52 -10.15
N LEU A 408 -25.18 6.40 -10.54
CA LEU A 408 -25.08 5.98 -11.93
C LEU A 408 -26.45 5.66 -12.54
N ILE A 409 -27.34 4.98 -11.80
CA ILE A 409 -28.72 4.72 -12.23
C ILE A 409 -29.47 6.03 -12.49
N GLU A 410 -29.36 7.00 -11.56
CA GLU A 410 -29.99 8.30 -11.69
C GLU A 410 -29.46 9.07 -12.92
N TRP A 411 -28.14 9.11 -13.13
CA TRP A 411 -27.56 9.79 -14.28
C TRP A 411 -27.96 9.17 -15.63
N CYS A 412 -28.17 7.85 -15.68
CA CYS A 412 -28.72 7.20 -16.87
C CYS A 412 -30.13 7.71 -17.22
N GLN A 413 -30.89 8.20 -16.24
CA GLN A 413 -32.27 8.68 -16.40
C GLN A 413 -32.36 10.19 -16.65
N LYS A 414 -31.24 10.93 -16.62
CA LYS A 414 -31.25 12.38 -16.88
C LYS A 414 -31.62 12.71 -18.32
N SER A 415 -32.25 13.86 -18.52
CA SER A 415 -32.68 14.38 -19.83
C SER A 415 -31.52 14.85 -20.71
N ASP A 416 -30.33 15.05 -20.15
CA ASP A 416 -29.13 15.43 -20.89
C ASP A 416 -28.54 14.21 -21.60
N ASP A 417 -28.61 14.20 -22.94
CA ASP A 417 -28.12 13.09 -23.77
C ASP A 417 -26.64 12.78 -23.58
N PHE A 418 -25.82 13.81 -23.32
CA PHE A 418 -24.38 13.63 -23.10
C PHE A 418 -24.12 12.94 -21.76
N ILE A 419 -24.77 13.39 -20.69
CA ILE A 419 -24.66 12.79 -19.35
C ILE A 419 -25.23 11.37 -19.36
N SER A 420 -26.43 11.17 -19.90
CA SER A 420 -27.07 9.85 -19.94
C SER A 420 -26.22 8.86 -20.75
N SER A 421 -25.73 9.25 -21.92
CA SER A 421 -24.85 8.41 -22.75
C SER A 421 -23.54 8.04 -22.05
N LEU A 422 -22.91 8.99 -21.36
CA LEU A 422 -21.69 8.75 -20.58
C LEU A 422 -21.96 7.84 -19.37
N ALA A 423 -23.04 8.10 -18.64
CA ALA A 423 -23.46 7.32 -17.48
C ALA A 423 -23.79 5.87 -17.85
N LEU A 424 -24.46 5.63 -18.98
CA LEU A 424 -24.73 4.28 -19.47
C LEU A 424 -23.45 3.48 -19.71
N LYS A 425 -22.41 4.11 -20.28
CA LYS A 425 -21.10 3.46 -20.51
C LYS A 425 -20.37 3.17 -19.20
N LEU A 426 -20.38 4.14 -18.27
CA LEU A 426 -19.79 3.99 -16.93
C LEU A 426 -20.51 2.89 -16.13
N LYS A 427 -21.84 2.91 -16.12
CA LYS A 427 -22.68 1.93 -15.43
C LYS A 427 -22.49 0.54 -16.00
N SER A 428 -22.47 0.38 -17.33
CA SER A 428 -22.20 -0.92 -17.96
C SER A 428 -20.89 -1.52 -17.45
N LYS A 429 -19.84 -0.70 -17.35
CA LYS A 429 -18.54 -1.18 -16.85
C LYS A 429 -18.56 -1.43 -15.34
N PHE A 430 -19.24 -0.58 -14.58
CA PHE A 430 -19.43 -0.75 -13.15
C PHE A 430 -20.16 -2.06 -12.83
N ASP A 431 -21.25 -2.37 -13.55
CA ASP A 431 -22.06 -3.57 -13.36
C ASP A 431 -21.25 -4.86 -13.56
N GLU A 432 -20.27 -4.86 -14.48
CA GLU A 432 -19.36 -6.00 -14.67
C GLU A 432 -18.50 -6.29 -13.44
N TYR A 433 -18.00 -5.25 -12.76
CA TYR A 433 -17.26 -5.41 -11.51
C TYR A 433 -18.20 -5.73 -10.35
N TRP A 434 -19.33 -5.02 -10.26
CA TRP A 434 -20.35 -5.20 -9.23
C TRP A 434 -20.83 -6.65 -9.16
N LYS A 435 -21.10 -7.30 -10.30
CA LYS A 435 -21.48 -8.72 -10.34
C LYS A 435 -20.43 -9.66 -9.73
N LYS A 436 -19.15 -9.29 -9.76
CA LYS A 436 -18.04 -10.11 -9.23
C LYS A 436 -17.80 -9.89 -7.74
N CYS A 437 -17.98 -8.67 -7.24
CA CYS A 437 -17.58 -8.31 -5.87
C CYS A 437 -18.73 -7.92 -4.93
N SER A 438 -19.96 -7.69 -5.42
CA SER A 438 -21.10 -7.26 -4.59
C SER A 438 -21.37 -8.19 -3.42
N LEU A 439 -21.38 -9.51 -3.65
CA LEU A 439 -21.63 -10.50 -2.61
C LEU A 439 -20.60 -10.42 -1.48
N ILE A 440 -19.30 -10.39 -1.79
CA ILE A 440 -18.26 -10.34 -0.75
C ILE A 440 -18.28 -9.01 0.02
N MET A 441 -18.58 -7.89 -0.65
CA MET A 441 -18.76 -6.60 0.02
C MET A 441 -19.99 -6.58 0.93
N ALA A 442 -21.12 -7.16 0.48
CA ALA A 442 -22.33 -7.29 1.28
C ALA A 442 -22.09 -8.14 2.53
N ILE A 443 -21.43 -9.29 2.38
CA ILE A 443 -21.05 -10.14 3.52
C ILE A 443 -20.13 -9.39 4.49
N ALA A 444 -19.12 -8.68 3.99
CA ALA A 444 -18.24 -7.88 4.84
C ALA A 444 -19.02 -6.80 5.62
N ALA A 445 -20.02 -6.15 5.00
CA ALA A 445 -20.87 -5.16 5.65
C ALA A 445 -21.78 -5.79 6.73
N ILE A 446 -22.31 -6.99 6.49
CA ILE A 446 -23.16 -7.71 7.46
C ILE A 446 -22.37 -8.13 8.70
N LEU A 447 -21.09 -8.48 8.53
CA LEU A 447 -20.20 -8.80 9.65
C LEU A 447 -19.92 -7.59 10.57
N ASP A 448 -20.29 -6.39 10.16
CA ASP A 448 -20.33 -5.23 11.05
C ASP A 448 -21.59 -5.29 11.94
N PRO A 449 -21.45 -5.46 13.27
CA PRO A 449 -22.59 -5.66 14.16
C PRO A 449 -23.53 -4.45 14.22
N ARG A 450 -23.08 -3.26 13.79
CA ARG A 450 -23.89 -2.03 13.74
C ARG A 450 -24.95 -2.08 12.64
N PHE A 451 -24.68 -2.82 11.56
CA PHE A 451 -25.50 -2.80 10.35
C PHE A 451 -26.22 -4.12 10.11
N LYS A 452 -25.54 -5.26 10.25
CA LYS A 452 -26.09 -6.58 9.91
C LYS A 452 -26.73 -6.57 8.50
N MET A 453 -27.90 -7.19 8.32
CA MET A 453 -28.63 -7.20 7.03
C MET A 453 -29.20 -5.85 6.59
N LYS A 454 -29.32 -4.87 7.50
CA LYS A 454 -30.09 -3.64 7.24
C LYS A 454 -29.58 -2.85 6.04
N LEU A 455 -28.27 -2.80 5.82
CA LEU A 455 -27.71 -2.10 4.65
C LEU A 455 -28.09 -2.81 3.35
N VAL A 456 -28.07 -4.13 3.32
CA VAL A 456 -28.45 -4.92 2.14
C VAL A 456 -29.94 -4.76 1.86
N GLU A 457 -30.77 -4.87 2.90
CA GLU A 457 -32.23 -4.67 2.83
C GLU A 457 -32.61 -3.25 2.42
N TYR A 458 -31.76 -2.25 2.68
CA TYR A 458 -31.96 -0.86 2.25
C TYR A 458 -31.55 -0.63 0.80
N TYR A 459 -30.33 -1.05 0.41
CA TYR A 459 -29.77 -0.72 -0.91
C TYR A 459 -30.29 -1.62 -2.03
N TYR A 460 -30.47 -2.91 -1.79
CA TYR A 460 -30.82 -3.86 -2.86
C TYR A 460 -32.18 -3.58 -3.50
N PRO A 461 -33.25 -3.18 -2.79
CA PRO A 461 -34.49 -2.76 -3.42
C PRO A 461 -34.33 -1.58 -4.38
N GLN A 462 -33.48 -0.61 -4.03
CA GLN A 462 -33.23 0.56 -4.88
C GLN A 462 -32.38 0.23 -6.12
N ILE A 463 -31.48 -0.74 -6.00
CA ILE A 463 -30.57 -1.16 -7.08
C ILE A 463 -31.24 -2.17 -8.03
N TYR A 464 -31.96 -3.15 -7.49
CA TYR A 464 -32.46 -4.31 -8.24
C TYR A 464 -33.97 -4.31 -8.45
N GLY A 465 -34.71 -3.40 -7.81
CA GLY A 465 -36.17 -3.35 -7.92
C GLY A 465 -36.81 -4.69 -7.55
N ASP A 466 -37.62 -5.24 -8.45
CA ASP A 466 -38.37 -6.48 -8.23
C ASP A 466 -37.50 -7.72 -7.99
N SER A 467 -36.23 -7.71 -8.44
CA SER A 467 -35.29 -8.81 -8.21
C SER A 467 -34.55 -8.74 -6.86
N ALA A 468 -34.85 -7.73 -6.04
CA ALA A 468 -34.17 -7.53 -4.75
C ALA A 468 -34.37 -8.69 -3.75
N PRO A 469 -35.56 -9.29 -3.57
CA PRO A 469 -35.76 -10.39 -2.63
C PRO A 469 -34.81 -11.57 -2.91
N ASP A 470 -34.67 -11.97 -4.18
CA ASP A 470 -33.77 -13.05 -4.60
C ASP A 470 -32.31 -12.74 -4.25
N CYS A 471 -31.88 -11.49 -4.48
CA CYS A 471 -30.52 -11.05 -4.18
C CYS A 471 -30.25 -11.00 -2.66
N ILE A 472 -31.24 -10.60 -1.86
CA ILE A 472 -31.15 -10.60 -0.38
C ILE A 472 -31.05 -12.04 0.14
N ASP A 473 -31.83 -12.96 -0.42
CA ASP A 473 -31.80 -14.38 -0.06
C ASP A 473 -30.45 -15.03 -0.36
N ILE A 474 -29.84 -14.71 -1.51
CA ILE A 474 -28.48 -15.17 -1.84
C ILE A 474 -27.48 -14.75 -0.75
N VAL A 475 -27.52 -13.49 -0.32
CA VAL A 475 -26.63 -12.96 0.72
C VAL A 475 -26.90 -13.64 2.07
N SER A 476 -28.16 -13.75 2.46
CA SER A 476 -28.58 -14.41 3.71
C SER A 476 -28.15 -15.88 3.77
N ASN A 477 -28.35 -16.62 2.68
CA ASN A 477 -27.95 -18.02 2.56
C ASN A 477 -26.43 -18.18 2.60
N CYS A 478 -25.69 -17.29 1.93
CA CYS A 478 -24.22 -17.27 1.98
C CYS A 478 -23.71 -17.03 3.42
N MET A 479 -24.28 -16.05 4.13
CA MET A 479 -23.90 -15.78 5.52
C MET A 479 -24.21 -16.97 6.45
N ARG A 480 -25.35 -17.64 6.25
CA ARG A 480 -25.71 -18.84 7.01
C ARG A 480 -24.73 -19.98 6.74
N ALA A 481 -24.35 -20.20 5.49
CA ALA A 481 -23.37 -21.22 5.11
C ALA A 481 -21.99 -20.94 5.74
N LEU A 482 -21.53 -19.69 5.73
CA LEU A 482 -20.28 -19.29 6.37
C LEU A 482 -20.31 -19.54 7.89
N TYR A 483 -21.41 -19.19 8.55
CA TYR A 483 -21.59 -19.44 9.98
C TYR A 483 -21.57 -20.94 10.31
N SER A 484 -22.34 -21.75 9.58
CA SER A 484 -22.36 -23.21 9.76
C SER A 484 -20.98 -23.83 9.53
N GLY A 485 -20.27 -23.37 8.50
CA GLY A 485 -18.88 -23.79 8.25
C GLY A 485 -17.96 -23.45 9.43
N HIS A 486 -18.04 -22.22 9.94
CA HIS A 486 -17.23 -21.82 11.11
C HIS A 486 -17.55 -22.63 12.37
N ALA A 487 -18.83 -22.89 12.64
CA ALA A 487 -19.29 -23.63 13.81
C ALA A 487 -18.73 -25.07 13.86
N ILE A 488 -18.53 -25.70 12.70
CA ILE A 488 -17.95 -27.06 12.59
C ILE A 488 -16.47 -27.08 12.99
N TYR A 489 -15.72 -26.01 12.71
CA TYR A 489 -14.26 -25.94 12.96
C TYR A 489 -13.88 -25.24 14.28
N SER A 490 -14.84 -24.68 15.03
CA SER A 490 -14.58 -24.00 16.29
C SER A 490 -14.72 -24.96 17.49
N PRO A 491 -13.63 -25.28 18.23
CA PRO A 491 -13.70 -26.14 19.43
C PRO A 491 -14.53 -25.52 20.56
N LEU A 492 -14.79 -24.21 20.50
CA LEU A 492 -15.54 -23.44 21.50
C LEU A 492 -17.06 -23.54 21.33
N ALA A 493 -17.56 -23.93 20.15
CA ALA A 493 -19.01 -24.07 19.93
C ALA A 493 -19.59 -25.37 20.54
N ALA A 494 -18.75 -26.39 20.77
CA ALA A 494 -19.18 -27.70 21.28
C ALA A 494 -19.64 -27.68 22.75
N HIS A 495 -19.41 -26.60 23.51
CA HIS A 495 -19.77 -26.51 24.93
C HIS A 495 -21.07 -25.73 25.21
N GLY A 496 -21.78 -25.26 24.17
CA GLY A 496 -23.02 -24.48 24.30
C GLY A 496 -24.31 -25.21 23.93
N GLN A 497 -24.24 -26.44 23.38
CA GLN A 497 -25.41 -27.21 22.98
C GLN A 497 -25.53 -28.48 23.81
N SER A 498 -26.07 -28.33 25.01
CA SER A 498 -26.82 -29.38 25.67
C SER A 498 -28.07 -28.73 26.27
N SER A 499 -29.23 -29.24 25.86
CA SER A 499 -30.60 -28.90 26.27
C SER A 499 -31.21 -27.59 25.75
N ALA A 500 -31.90 -27.69 24.61
CA ALA A 500 -33.22 -27.07 24.44
C ALA A 500 -33.99 -27.86 23.36
N SER A 501 -34.79 -28.82 23.82
CA SER A 501 -35.82 -29.48 23.03
C SER A 501 -36.94 -28.50 22.65
N GLU A 502 -37.56 -28.77 21.51
CA GLU A 502 -38.71 -28.07 20.95
C GLU A 502 -39.77 -27.71 22.00
N SER A 503 -40.17 -26.43 22.02
CA SER A 503 -41.54 -26.05 22.35
C SER A 503 -41.93 -24.76 21.63
N SER A 504 -43.17 -24.77 21.19
CA SER A 504 -43.85 -23.86 20.27
C SER A 504 -44.16 -22.50 20.90
N GLY A 505 -44.17 -21.44 20.06
CA GLY A 505 -44.97 -20.23 20.26
C GLY A 505 -44.51 -19.24 21.33
N GLY A 506 -43.91 -18.12 20.92
CA GLY A 506 -43.68 -16.98 21.80
C GLY A 506 -43.04 -15.79 21.11
N ILE A 507 -43.83 -14.74 20.88
CA ILE A 507 -43.39 -13.42 20.41
C ILE A 507 -42.39 -12.84 21.42
N VAL A 508 -41.13 -12.69 21.03
CA VAL A 508 -40.14 -11.91 21.81
C VAL A 508 -40.04 -10.52 21.18
N LYS A 509 -40.71 -9.57 21.85
CA LYS A 509 -40.66 -8.13 21.56
C LYS A 509 -39.23 -7.60 21.59
N ASP A 510 -38.88 -6.89 20.52
CA ASP A 510 -37.73 -5.99 20.42
C ASP A 510 -37.56 -5.09 21.64
N ARG A 511 -36.36 -5.13 22.23
CA ARG A 511 -35.83 -4.06 23.09
C ARG A 511 -34.47 -3.61 22.57
N LEU A 512 -34.46 -3.01 21.38
CA LEU A 512 -33.30 -2.29 20.82
C LEU A 512 -33.76 -1.12 19.90
N THR A 513 -34.93 -0.53 20.19
CA THR A 513 -35.51 0.60 19.44
C THR A 513 -34.89 1.96 19.77
N GLY A 514 -33.77 2.01 20.49
CA GLY A 514 -33.21 3.27 21.01
C GLY A 514 -31.94 3.81 20.33
N LEU A 515 -31.30 3.07 19.42
CA LEU A 515 -29.99 3.44 18.86
C LEU A 515 -29.95 3.47 17.32
N THR A 516 -31.08 3.26 16.65
CA THR A 516 -31.15 3.06 15.20
C THR A 516 -31.29 4.34 14.37
N ASP A 517 -31.53 5.50 14.99
CA ASP A 517 -31.90 6.70 14.24
C ASP A 517 -30.72 7.67 13.99
N SER A 518 -29.78 7.83 14.93
CA SER A 518 -28.69 8.81 14.76
C SER A 518 -27.58 8.39 13.80
N SER A 519 -27.21 7.10 13.74
CA SER A 519 -26.15 6.64 12.82
C SER A 519 -26.64 6.45 11.38
N MET A 520 -27.93 6.10 11.19
CA MET A 520 -28.56 6.07 9.86
C MET A 520 -28.73 7.50 9.33
N LYS A 521 -29.09 8.46 10.19
CA LYS A 521 -29.13 9.90 9.87
C LYS A 521 -27.77 10.48 9.48
N LEU A 522 -26.64 9.97 10.00
CA LEU A 522 -25.33 10.48 9.59
C LEU A 522 -24.94 10.09 8.16
N HIS A 523 -25.45 8.96 7.64
CA HIS A 523 -25.32 8.60 6.23
C HIS A 523 -26.38 9.30 5.36
N LEU A 524 -27.62 9.41 5.85
CA LEU A 524 -28.72 10.10 5.14
C LEU A 524 -28.58 11.64 5.10
N ALA A 525 -27.90 12.26 6.07
CA ALA A 525 -27.64 13.71 6.07
C ALA A 525 -26.61 14.13 5.01
N LYS A 526 -25.82 13.19 4.46
CA LYS A 526 -24.92 13.47 3.34
C LYS A 526 -25.67 13.58 2.00
N THR A 527 -26.81 12.92 1.86
CA THR A 527 -27.63 12.92 0.64
C THR A 527 -28.69 14.03 0.60
N GLN A 528 -28.93 14.77 1.69
CA GLN A 528 -29.94 15.85 1.75
C GLN A 528 -29.37 17.28 1.67
N ASN A 529 -28.07 17.48 1.46
CA ASN A 529 -27.45 18.81 1.33
C ASN A 529 -26.98 19.13 -0.10
N GLN A 530 -27.69 18.64 -1.12
CA GLN A 530 -27.61 19.14 -2.50
C GLN A 530 -29.02 19.12 -3.13
N THR A 531 -29.81 20.12 -2.80
CA THR A 531 -30.93 20.61 -3.64
C THR A 531 -30.70 22.06 -3.95
#